data_AF-A0A131XZJ3-F1
#
_entry.id   AF-A0A131XZJ3-F1
#
_cell.length_a   1.000
_cell.length_b   1.000
_cell.length_c   1.000
_cell.angle_alpha   90.00
_cell.angle_beta   90.00
_cell.angle_gamma   90.00
#
_symmetry.space_group_name_H-M   'P 1'
#
loop_
_entity.id
_entity.type
_entity.pdbx_description
1 polymer ?
#
loop_
_entity_poly.entity_id
_entity_poly.type
_entity_poly.pdbx_seq_one_letter_code
_entity_poly.pdbx_strand_id
1 'polypeptide(L)'
;MREMHELLRREEEDLCGHRGLLPDTEQQTFQMALPASVYEQYCRMRRPLTMYTQAPDRIQTADGHLSRANIDTVVNTYNIVTKFLSAFLDHSLKDIDYTVKDRTLFEKLLDIEFSDVVDRGFFYNDNGHSFDAVIYHGHELTLVIFDMLLFCVIDFASSDFVISAVFTYIIDKMLEGFRRLLSRRNLVKKALVDERFLW
;
A
#
# COMPACT_ATOMS: atom_id res chain seq x y z
N MET A 1 -22.05 -21.44 11.20
CA MET A 1 -22.55 -21.51 9.81
C MET A 1 -23.92 -20.86 9.63
N ARG A 2 -24.94 -21.12 10.49
CA ARG A 2 -26.24 -20.42 10.42
C ARG A 2 -26.13 -18.90 10.56
N GLU A 3 -25.42 -18.45 11.58
CA GLU A 3 -25.19 -17.02 11.85
C GLU A 3 -24.49 -16.30 10.68
N MET A 4 -23.47 -16.93 10.10
CA MET A 4 -22.78 -16.41 8.90
C MET A 4 -23.73 -16.29 7.70
N HIS A 5 -24.62 -17.27 7.51
CA HIS A 5 -25.62 -17.21 6.43
C HIS A 5 -26.65 -16.10 6.67
N GLU A 6 -27.09 -15.89 7.92
CA GLU A 6 -27.98 -14.79 8.28
C GLU A 6 -27.33 -13.41 8.07
N LEU A 7 -26.03 -13.27 8.39
CA LEU A 7 -25.28 -12.03 8.15
C LEU A 7 -25.11 -11.74 6.66
N LEU A 8 -24.77 -12.76 5.85
CA LEU A 8 -24.68 -12.61 4.40
C LEU A 8 -26.01 -12.24 3.76
N ARG A 9 -27.11 -12.82 4.25
CA ARG A 9 -28.46 -12.49 3.77
C ARG A 9 -28.85 -11.06 4.17
N ARG A 10 -28.49 -10.59 5.36
CA ARG A 10 -28.68 -9.18 5.74
C ARG A 10 -27.85 -8.23 4.88
N GLU A 11 -26.65 -8.63 4.47
CA GLU A 11 -25.81 -7.86 3.55
C GLU A 11 -26.42 -7.81 2.14
N GLU A 12 -27.00 -8.92 1.65
CA GLU A 12 -27.75 -8.96 0.39
C GLU A 12 -29.03 -8.10 0.42
N GLU A 13 -29.74 -8.08 1.56
CA GLU A 13 -30.94 -7.27 1.77
C GLU A 13 -30.64 -5.79 2.15
N ASP A 14 -29.36 -5.37 2.12
CA ASP A 14 -28.89 -4.02 2.50
C ASP A 14 -29.33 -3.58 3.93
N LEU A 15 -29.49 -4.56 4.83
CA LEU A 15 -29.85 -4.38 6.23
C LEU A 15 -28.62 -4.23 7.14
N CYS A 16 -27.46 -3.97 6.55
CA CYS A 16 -26.18 -3.78 7.21
C CYS A 16 -25.76 -2.30 7.09
N GLY A 17 -25.11 -1.76 8.12
CA GLY A 17 -24.54 -0.41 8.01
C GLY A 17 -23.53 -0.35 6.86
N HIS A 18 -23.60 0.70 6.03
CA HIS A 18 -22.64 0.90 4.96
C HIS A 18 -21.21 0.95 5.52
N ARG A 19 -20.31 0.23 4.85
CA ARG A 19 -18.89 0.15 5.24
C ARG A 19 -18.18 1.42 4.79
N GLY A 20 -17.52 2.13 5.69
CA GLY A 20 -16.77 3.34 5.34
C GLY A 20 -16.49 4.23 6.55
N LEU A 21 -15.75 5.31 6.31
CA LEU A 21 -15.47 6.33 7.34
C LEU A 21 -16.58 7.38 7.46
N LEU A 22 -17.41 7.50 6.41
CA LEU A 22 -18.51 8.45 6.33
C LEU A 22 -19.85 7.68 6.38
N PRO A 23 -20.83 8.11 7.19
CA PRO A 23 -22.15 7.51 7.21
C PRO A 23 -22.85 7.72 5.86
N ASP A 24 -23.67 6.74 5.45
CA ASP A 24 -24.50 6.80 4.24
C ASP A 24 -23.72 7.00 2.92
N THR A 25 -22.45 6.57 2.88
CA THR A 25 -21.64 6.58 1.65
C THR A 25 -21.11 5.19 1.32
N GLU A 26 -20.99 4.88 0.04
CA GLU A 26 -20.32 3.67 -0.46
C GLU A 26 -18.79 3.84 -0.61
N GLN A 27 -18.28 5.03 -0.26
CA GLN A 27 -16.88 5.40 -0.43
C GLN A 27 -15.98 4.64 0.56
N GLN A 28 -15.15 3.74 0.04
CA GLN A 28 -14.28 2.88 0.86
C GLN A 28 -12.78 3.17 0.70
N THR A 29 -12.40 3.92 -0.34
CA THR A 29 -11.01 4.20 -0.67
C THR A 29 -10.65 5.64 -0.34
N PHE A 30 -9.54 5.81 0.39
CA PHE A 30 -9.09 7.13 0.83
C PHE A 30 -7.58 7.26 0.66
N GLN A 31 -7.14 8.43 0.21
CA GLN A 31 -5.75 8.84 0.32
C GLN A 31 -5.55 9.54 1.66
N MET A 32 -4.53 9.15 2.42
CA MET A 32 -4.32 9.68 3.76
C MET A 32 -3.07 10.57 3.82
N ALA A 33 -3.22 11.74 4.41
CA ALA A 33 -2.13 12.59 4.86
C ALA A 33 -2.19 12.63 6.39
N LEU A 34 -1.22 12.01 7.06
CA LEU A 34 -1.23 11.81 8.52
C LEU A 34 -0.14 12.63 9.20
N PRO A 35 -0.39 13.16 10.42
CA PRO A 35 0.64 13.85 11.18
C PRO A 35 1.81 12.93 11.51
N ALA A 36 3.01 13.50 11.64
CA ALA A 36 4.21 12.75 11.98
C ALA A 36 4.07 11.97 13.31
N SER A 37 3.28 12.49 14.26
CA SER A 37 2.99 11.85 15.54
C SER A 37 2.37 10.45 15.39
N VAL A 38 1.48 10.25 14.40
CA VAL A 38 0.87 8.95 14.08
C VAL A 38 1.95 7.96 13.66
N TYR A 39 2.82 8.40 12.76
CA TYR A 39 3.91 7.58 12.25
C TYR A 39 4.91 7.22 13.37
N GLU A 40 5.25 8.17 14.24
CA GLU A 40 6.14 7.92 15.38
C GLU A 40 5.57 6.91 16.37
N GLN A 41 4.28 7.02 16.70
CA GLN A 41 3.58 6.06 17.57
C GLN A 41 3.54 4.67 16.94
N TYR A 42 3.20 4.58 15.66
CA TYR A 42 3.23 3.33 14.91
C TYR A 42 4.63 2.70 14.89
N CYS A 43 5.67 3.50 14.62
CA CYS A 43 7.06 3.04 14.66
C CYS A 43 7.44 2.54 16.05
N ARG A 44 7.04 3.24 17.12
CA ARG A 44 7.29 2.82 18.51
C ARG A 44 6.64 1.47 18.82
N MET A 45 5.40 1.27 18.40
CA MET A 45 4.68 -0.01 18.58
C MET A 45 5.32 -1.15 17.78
N ARG A 46 5.91 -0.85 16.62
CA ARG A 46 6.60 -1.84 15.77
C ARG A 46 8.04 -2.16 16.16
N ARG A 47 8.69 -1.35 17.01
CA ARG A 47 10.10 -1.57 17.42
C ARG A 47 10.41 -3.01 17.86
N PRO A 48 9.56 -3.72 18.62
CA PRO A 48 9.82 -5.10 19.01
C PRO A 48 10.03 -6.05 17.82
N LEU A 49 9.33 -5.81 16.71
CA LEU A 49 9.47 -6.57 15.47
C LEU A 49 10.75 -6.20 14.71
N THR A 50 11.09 -4.92 14.65
CA THR A 50 12.29 -4.45 13.93
C THR A 50 13.58 -4.89 14.62
N MET A 51 13.62 -4.85 15.94
CA MET A 51 14.75 -5.37 16.73
C MET A 51 14.92 -6.88 16.54
N TYR A 52 13.81 -7.61 16.40
CA TYR A 52 13.84 -9.05 16.08
C TYR A 52 14.42 -9.32 14.68
N THR A 53 14.04 -8.55 13.66
CA THR A 53 14.57 -8.73 12.29
C THR A 53 16.06 -8.43 12.17
N GLN A 54 16.61 -7.58 13.05
CA GLN A 54 18.01 -7.12 13.00
C GLN A 54 18.94 -7.84 13.98
N ALA A 55 18.44 -8.78 14.79
CA ALA A 55 19.28 -9.54 15.71
C ALA A 55 20.24 -10.47 14.94
N PRO A 56 21.56 -10.45 15.24
CA PRO A 56 22.56 -11.29 14.57
C PRO A 56 22.44 -12.78 14.92
N ASP A 57 21.62 -13.15 15.91
CA ASP A 57 21.35 -14.53 16.31
C ASP A 57 20.34 -15.23 15.38
N ARG A 58 20.64 -15.23 14.08
CA ARG A 58 20.21 -16.32 13.20
C ARG A 58 21.03 -17.57 13.54
N ILE A 59 20.79 -18.16 14.72
CA ILE A 59 20.84 -19.62 14.79
C ILE A 59 19.60 -20.07 14.03
N GLN A 60 19.77 -20.22 12.71
CA GLN A 60 18.97 -21.14 11.93
C GLN A 60 19.18 -22.51 12.57
N THR A 61 18.37 -22.87 13.55
CA THR A 61 18.07 -24.28 13.75
C THR A 61 17.51 -24.75 12.43
N ALA A 62 18.11 -25.81 11.88
CA ALA A 62 17.85 -26.33 10.54
C ALA A 62 16.37 -26.70 10.27
N ASP A 63 15.51 -26.65 11.28
CA ASP A 63 14.07 -26.77 11.17
C ASP A 63 13.42 -25.40 11.33
N GLY A 64 12.72 -24.94 10.29
CA GLY A 64 12.07 -23.63 10.16
C GLY A 64 10.92 -23.33 11.14
N HIS A 65 11.04 -23.76 12.39
CA HIS A 65 10.06 -23.52 13.44
C HIS A 65 10.39 -22.19 14.13
N LEU A 66 9.54 -21.17 13.92
CA LEU A 66 9.53 -20.01 14.80
C LEU A 66 9.33 -20.52 16.23
N SER A 67 10.22 -20.13 17.17
CA SER A 67 10.03 -20.40 18.59
C SER A 67 8.66 -19.85 19.01
N ARG A 68 7.92 -20.59 19.84
CA ARG A 68 6.57 -20.21 20.31
C ARG A 68 6.55 -18.81 20.93
N ALA A 69 7.60 -18.43 21.66
CA ALA A 69 7.79 -17.08 22.22
C ALA A 69 7.92 -15.99 21.14
N ASN A 70 8.43 -16.34 19.95
CA ASN A 70 8.55 -15.42 18.81
C ASN A 70 7.21 -15.23 18.10
N ILE A 71 6.37 -16.27 18.05
CA ILE A 71 5.00 -16.15 17.52
C ILE A 71 4.17 -15.27 18.44
N ASP A 72 4.24 -15.48 19.75
CA ASP A 72 3.46 -14.71 20.73
C ASP A 72 3.80 -13.22 20.69
N THR A 73 5.07 -12.85 20.53
CA THR A 73 5.50 -11.45 20.38
C THR A 73 5.03 -10.80 19.08
N VAL A 74 5.03 -11.54 17.97
CA VAL A 74 4.50 -11.08 16.69
C VAL A 74 2.99 -10.85 16.77
N VAL A 75 2.25 -11.84 17.27
CA VAL A 75 0.79 -11.78 17.43
C VAL A 75 0.40 -10.65 18.38
N ASN A 76 1.10 -10.49 19.51
CA ASN A 76 0.82 -9.41 20.44
C ASN A 76 1.08 -8.03 19.83
N THR A 77 2.19 -7.88 19.07
CA THR A 77 2.48 -6.60 18.39
C THR A 77 1.42 -6.28 17.35
N TYR A 78 0.98 -7.28 16.57
CA TYR A 78 -0.12 -7.14 15.62
C TYR A 78 -1.40 -6.66 16.32
N ASN A 79 -1.78 -7.28 17.43
CA ASN A 79 -2.97 -6.89 18.19
C ASN A 79 -2.88 -5.46 18.74
N ILE A 80 -1.70 -5.02 19.20
CA ILE A 80 -1.48 -3.65 19.66
C ILE A 80 -1.65 -2.65 18.51
N VAL A 81 -1.04 -2.93 17.35
CA VAL A 81 -1.14 -2.06 16.17
C VAL A 81 -2.59 -2.00 15.67
N THR A 82 -3.28 -3.14 15.58
CA THR A 82 -4.68 -3.19 15.17
C THR A 82 -5.57 -2.38 16.12
N LYS A 83 -5.41 -2.55 17.44
CA LYS A 83 -6.16 -1.76 18.42
C LYS A 83 -5.89 -0.27 18.30
N PHE A 84 -4.64 0.12 18.07
CA PHE A 84 -4.28 1.53 17.86
C PHE A 84 -4.93 2.10 16.60
N LEU A 85 -4.85 1.38 15.47
CA LEU A 85 -5.45 1.83 14.21
C LEU A 85 -6.97 1.89 14.29
N SER A 86 -7.62 0.89 14.90
CA SER A 86 -9.07 0.94 15.17
C SER A 86 -9.43 2.12 16.05
N ALA A 87 -8.70 2.34 17.15
CA ALA A 87 -8.92 3.48 18.04
C ALA A 87 -8.73 4.84 17.33
N PHE A 88 -7.78 4.92 16.40
CA PHE A 88 -7.56 6.10 15.57
C PHE A 88 -8.71 6.35 14.59
N LEU A 89 -9.20 5.30 13.92
CA LEU A 89 -10.34 5.38 13.00
C LEU A 89 -11.66 5.71 13.73
N ASP A 90 -11.81 5.27 14.98
CA ASP A 90 -12.99 5.54 15.82
C ASP A 90 -12.97 6.92 16.50
N HIS A 91 -12.04 7.81 16.12
CA HIS A 91 -11.86 9.15 16.75
C HIS A 91 -11.66 9.08 18.28
N SER A 92 -11.20 7.94 18.81
CA SER A 92 -11.13 7.70 20.25
C SER A 92 -9.83 8.21 20.90
N LEU A 93 -8.86 8.63 20.08
CA LEU A 93 -7.59 9.20 20.51
C LEU A 93 -7.69 10.73 20.59
N LYS A 94 -7.61 11.28 21.80
CA LYS A 94 -7.76 12.73 22.03
C LYS A 94 -6.67 13.60 21.40
N ASP A 95 -5.46 13.04 21.28
CA ASP A 95 -4.28 13.78 20.83
C ASP A 95 -4.06 13.68 19.31
N ILE A 96 -4.78 12.78 18.63
CA ILE A 96 -4.60 12.51 17.21
C ILE A 96 -5.96 12.31 16.57
N ASP A 97 -6.34 13.25 15.71
CA ASP A 97 -7.61 13.27 15.02
C ASP A 97 -7.43 13.38 13.50
N TYR A 98 -8.46 12.98 12.74
CA TYR A 98 -8.50 13.14 11.30
C TYR A 98 -9.86 13.64 10.80
N THR A 99 -9.85 14.28 9.63
CA THR A 99 -11.06 14.76 8.95
C THR A 99 -11.11 14.20 7.53
N VAL A 100 -12.30 13.79 7.11
CA VAL A 100 -12.56 13.35 5.74
C VAL A 100 -12.92 14.57 4.89
N LYS A 101 -12.24 14.76 3.76
CA LYS A 101 -12.39 15.94 2.89
C LYS A 101 -12.19 15.55 1.42
N ASP A 102 -12.81 16.27 0.49
CA ASP A 102 -12.47 16.15 -0.93
C ASP A 102 -11.26 16.99 -1.32
N ARG A 103 -10.38 16.43 -2.18
CA ARG A 103 -9.35 17.24 -2.85
C ARG A 103 -10.01 18.29 -3.75
N THR A 104 -9.54 19.53 -3.65
CA THR A 104 -9.93 20.61 -4.55
C THR A 104 -9.46 20.31 -5.99
N LEU A 105 -10.06 20.97 -6.99
CA LEU A 105 -9.69 20.76 -8.39
C LEU A 105 -8.20 21.05 -8.65
N PHE A 106 -7.64 22.05 -7.97
CA PHE A 106 -6.22 22.38 -8.08
C PHE A 106 -5.31 21.32 -7.42
N GLU A 107 -5.70 20.78 -6.25
CA GLU A 107 -4.98 19.66 -5.61
C GLU A 107 -5.00 18.42 -6.50
N LYS A 108 -6.13 18.13 -7.16
CA LYS A 108 -6.26 17.03 -8.12
C LYS A 108 -5.41 17.24 -9.38
N LEU A 109 -5.39 18.46 -9.90
CA LEU A 109 -4.66 18.78 -11.14
C LEU A 109 -3.14 18.77 -10.95
N LEU A 110 -2.67 19.28 -9.81
CA LEU A 110 -1.24 19.41 -9.52
C LEU A 110 -0.67 18.23 -8.73
N ASP A 111 -1.53 17.31 -8.27
CA ASP A 111 -1.19 16.18 -7.39
C ASP A 111 -0.37 16.62 -6.16
N ILE A 112 -0.82 17.69 -5.52
CA ILE A 112 -0.23 18.24 -4.30
C ILE A 112 -1.29 18.39 -3.21
N GLU A 113 -0.86 18.21 -1.97
CA GLU A 113 -1.68 18.44 -0.79
C GLU A 113 -1.43 19.85 -0.26
N PHE A 114 -2.43 20.74 -0.28
CA PHE A 114 -2.28 22.08 0.30
C PHE A 114 -2.58 22.14 1.79
N SER A 115 -3.13 21.07 2.37
CA SER A 115 -3.54 21.06 3.78
C SER A 115 -2.35 20.69 4.66
N ASP A 116 -2.00 21.58 5.60
CA ASP A 116 -0.89 21.37 6.52
C ASP A 116 -1.27 20.35 7.61
N VAL A 117 -0.47 19.29 7.75
CA VAL A 117 -0.81 18.08 8.52
C VAL A 117 -0.26 18.14 9.96
N VAL A 118 -0.13 19.35 10.51
CA VAL A 118 0.54 19.56 11.81
C VAL A 118 -0.34 19.07 12.97
N ASP A 119 -1.60 19.50 13.02
CA ASP A 119 -2.49 19.20 14.15
C ASP A 119 -3.50 18.07 13.86
N ARG A 120 -3.88 17.85 12.60
CA ARG A 120 -4.88 16.85 12.20
C ARG A 120 -4.52 16.17 10.90
N GLY A 121 -4.88 14.89 10.80
CA GLY A 121 -4.80 14.13 9.56
C GLY A 121 -5.94 14.44 8.60
N PHE A 122 -5.71 14.20 7.31
CA PHE A 122 -6.71 14.32 6.26
C PHE A 122 -6.88 12.99 5.55
N PHE A 123 -8.14 12.58 5.40
CA PHE A 123 -8.54 11.47 4.56
C PHE A 123 -9.25 12.05 3.33
N TYR A 124 -8.59 11.95 2.19
CA TYR A 124 -9.14 12.41 0.93
C TYR A 124 -9.93 11.30 0.27
N ASN A 125 -11.18 11.59 -0.13
CA ASN A 125 -11.96 10.65 -0.92
C ASN A 125 -11.25 10.35 -2.25
N ASP A 126 -11.00 9.07 -2.50
CA ASP A 126 -10.36 8.59 -3.72
C ASP A 126 -11.30 7.68 -4.49
N ASN A 127 -11.59 7.96 -5.75
CA ASN A 127 -12.51 7.16 -6.57
C ASN A 127 -11.89 5.83 -7.08
N GLY A 128 -10.97 5.23 -6.32
CA GLY A 128 -10.25 4.00 -6.68
C GLY A 128 -9.00 4.23 -7.54
N HIS A 129 -8.69 5.46 -7.91
CA HIS A 129 -7.59 5.79 -8.83
C HIS A 129 -6.21 5.59 -8.22
N SER A 130 -6.06 5.62 -6.90
CA SER A 130 -4.76 5.35 -6.27
C SER A 130 -4.27 3.92 -6.53
N PHE A 131 -5.19 2.96 -6.58
CA PHE A 131 -4.85 1.57 -6.89
C PHE A 131 -4.55 1.40 -8.37
N ASP A 132 -5.29 2.08 -9.25
CA ASP A 132 -5.05 2.09 -10.69
C ASP A 132 -3.64 2.60 -11.03
N ALA A 133 -3.23 3.71 -10.41
CA ALA A 133 -1.91 4.29 -10.63
C ALA A 133 -0.75 3.35 -10.23
N VAL A 134 -0.91 2.59 -9.14
CA VAL A 134 0.12 1.64 -8.66
C VAL A 134 0.19 0.38 -9.53
N ILE A 135 -0.96 -0.06 -10.06
CA ILE A 135 -1.06 -1.26 -10.90
C ILE A 135 -0.78 -0.91 -12.38
N TYR A 136 -0.62 0.38 -12.71
CA TYR A 136 -0.63 0.92 -14.08
C TYR A 136 -1.91 0.59 -14.84
N HIS A 137 -2.99 0.34 -14.12
CA HIS A 137 -4.28 0.07 -14.74
C HIS A 137 -4.77 1.36 -15.42
N GLY A 138 -5.02 1.29 -16.74
CA GLY A 138 -5.31 2.47 -17.57
C GLY A 138 -4.08 3.20 -18.14
N HIS A 139 -2.86 2.87 -17.71
CA HIS A 139 -1.61 3.43 -18.24
C HIS A 139 -0.94 2.56 -19.32
N GLU A 140 -1.57 1.46 -19.71
CA GLU A 140 -1.06 0.53 -20.73
C GLU A 140 -0.71 1.25 -22.04
N LEU A 141 -1.57 2.16 -22.50
CA LEU A 141 -1.31 2.95 -23.72
C LEU A 141 -0.09 3.87 -23.55
N THR A 142 0.09 4.45 -22.36
CA THR A 142 1.23 5.34 -22.08
C THR A 142 2.54 4.55 -22.10
N LEU A 143 2.54 3.33 -21.54
CA LEU A 143 3.69 2.42 -21.59
C LEU A 143 4.00 2.02 -23.04
N VAL A 144 3.00 1.67 -23.84
CA VAL A 144 3.18 1.35 -25.26
C VAL A 144 3.73 2.54 -26.05
N ILE A 145 3.25 3.77 -25.78
CA ILE A 145 3.78 4.99 -26.41
C ILE A 145 5.23 5.23 -25.99
N PHE A 146 5.57 5.02 -24.72
CA PHE A 146 6.94 5.12 -24.23
C PHE A 146 7.86 4.11 -24.94
N ASP A 147 7.45 2.85 -25.07
CA ASP A 147 8.24 1.81 -25.76
C ASP A 147 8.40 2.12 -27.25
N MET A 148 7.35 2.62 -27.91
CA MET A 148 7.41 3.11 -29.30
C MET A 148 8.38 4.28 -29.46
N LEU A 149 8.36 5.26 -28.55
CA LEU A 149 9.26 6.40 -28.59
C LEU A 149 10.71 5.98 -28.31
N LEU A 150 10.92 5.10 -27.33
CA LEU A 150 12.23 4.53 -27.02
C LEU A 150 12.79 3.78 -28.23
N PHE A 151 11.97 2.96 -28.88
CA PHE A 151 12.32 2.28 -30.13
C PHE A 151 12.73 3.28 -31.22
N CYS A 152 11.94 4.32 -31.48
CA CYS A 152 12.25 5.35 -32.47
C CYS A 152 13.58 6.08 -32.18
N VAL A 153 13.88 6.36 -30.90
CA VAL A 153 15.14 7.00 -30.50
C VAL A 153 16.34 6.08 -30.76
N ILE A 154 16.20 4.78 -30.44
CA ILE A 154 17.26 3.79 -30.65
C ILE A 154 17.47 3.53 -32.16
N ASP A 155 16.39 3.48 -32.94
CA ASP A 155 16.42 3.32 -34.40
C ASP A 155 17.11 4.50 -35.08
N PHE A 156 16.79 5.72 -34.65
CA PHE A 156 17.48 6.92 -35.11
C PHE A 156 18.99 6.88 -34.81
N ALA A 157 19.39 6.34 -33.66
CA ALA A 157 20.80 6.24 -33.28
C ALA A 157 21.56 5.09 -33.98
N SER A 158 20.91 3.94 -34.18
CA SER A 158 21.55 2.70 -34.65
C SER A 158 21.48 2.52 -36.17
N SER A 159 20.54 3.20 -36.85
CA SER A 159 20.29 3.08 -38.30
C SER A 159 19.99 1.65 -38.81
N ASP A 160 19.75 0.72 -37.89
CA ASP A 160 19.39 -0.68 -38.13
C ASP A 160 18.19 -1.04 -37.26
N PHE A 161 17.10 -1.43 -37.93
CA PHE A 161 15.81 -1.74 -37.31
C PHE A 161 15.88 -2.97 -36.39
N VAL A 162 16.65 -3.99 -36.76
CA VAL A 162 16.74 -5.25 -36.01
C VAL A 162 17.50 -5.04 -34.71
N ILE A 163 18.62 -4.33 -34.77
CA ILE A 163 19.43 -3.99 -33.59
C ILE A 163 18.59 -3.15 -32.63
N SER A 164 17.83 -2.19 -33.15
CA SER A 164 16.98 -1.31 -32.35
C SER A 164 15.86 -2.05 -31.63
N ALA A 165 15.25 -3.04 -32.27
CA ALA A 165 14.23 -3.88 -31.66
C ALA A 165 14.81 -4.73 -30.52
N VAL A 166 15.99 -5.32 -30.72
CA VAL A 166 16.67 -6.12 -29.68
C VAL A 166 17.05 -5.25 -28.48
N PHE A 167 17.61 -4.07 -28.71
CA PHE A 167 17.98 -3.17 -27.61
C PHE A 167 16.76 -2.66 -26.83
N THR A 168 15.70 -2.27 -27.53
CA THR A 168 14.45 -1.84 -26.88
C THR A 168 13.87 -2.96 -26.01
N TYR A 169 13.85 -4.19 -26.51
CA TYR A 169 13.38 -5.35 -25.75
C TYR A 169 14.25 -5.63 -24.52
N ILE A 170 15.58 -5.50 -24.62
CA ILE A 170 16.48 -5.66 -23.47
C ILE A 170 16.19 -4.60 -22.39
N ILE A 171 15.97 -3.35 -22.80
CA ILE A 171 15.66 -2.25 -21.87
C ILE A 171 14.32 -2.49 -21.18
N ASP A 172 13.27 -2.88 -21.93
CA ASP A 172 11.96 -3.24 -21.37
C ASP A 172 12.09 -4.36 -20.32
N LYS A 173 12.83 -5.43 -20.65
CA LYS A 173 13.06 -6.54 -19.71
C LYS A 173 13.85 -6.13 -18.47
N MET A 174 14.81 -5.21 -18.60
CA MET A 174 15.53 -4.65 -17.46
C MET A 174 14.59 -3.82 -16.56
N LEU A 175 13.75 -2.96 -17.14
CA LEU A 175 12.77 -2.15 -16.40
C LEU A 175 11.76 -3.04 -15.68
N GLU A 176 11.26 -4.08 -16.34
CA GLU A 176 10.36 -5.07 -15.75
C GLU A 176 11.02 -5.78 -14.55
N GLY A 177 12.27 -6.23 -14.71
CA GLY A 177 13.02 -6.88 -13.64
C GLY A 177 13.26 -5.97 -12.43
N PHE A 178 13.69 -4.73 -12.68
CA PHE A 178 13.91 -3.73 -11.64
C PHE A 178 12.61 -3.41 -10.89
N ARG A 179 11.51 -3.23 -11.61
CA ARG A 179 10.18 -3.00 -11.03
C ARG A 179 9.77 -4.16 -10.14
N ARG A 180 9.86 -5.40 -10.61
CA ARG A 180 9.49 -6.59 -9.82
C ARG A 180 10.29 -6.65 -8.51
N LEU A 181 11.60 -6.40 -8.58
CA LEU A 181 12.47 -6.43 -7.40
C LEU A 181 12.11 -5.32 -6.39
N LEU A 182 11.91 -4.09 -6.87
CA LEU A 182 11.54 -2.96 -6.02
C LEU A 182 10.15 -3.13 -5.41
N SER A 183 9.16 -3.51 -6.23
CA SER A 183 7.79 -3.73 -5.77
C SER A 183 7.73 -4.82 -4.73
N ARG A 184 8.43 -5.95 -4.93
CA ARG A 184 8.48 -7.04 -3.95
C ARG A 184 9.12 -6.59 -2.64
N ARG A 185 10.29 -5.94 -2.68
CA ARG A 185 10.96 -5.42 -1.47
C ARG A 185 10.10 -4.39 -0.73
N ASN A 186 9.43 -3.51 -1.45
CA ASN A 186 8.55 -2.51 -0.89
C ASN A 186 7.31 -3.15 -0.23
N LEU A 187 6.70 -4.13 -0.91
CA LEU A 187 5.53 -4.84 -0.43
C LEU A 187 5.85 -5.65 0.82
N VAL A 188 6.94 -6.40 0.84
CA VAL A 188 7.40 -7.17 2.02
C VAL A 188 7.62 -6.24 3.22
N LYS A 189 8.30 -5.11 3.00
CA LYS A 189 8.63 -4.16 4.07
C LYS A 189 7.38 -3.48 4.65
N LYS A 190 6.40 -3.14 3.80
CA LYS A 190 5.20 -2.40 4.19
C LYS A 190 4.05 -3.29 4.66
N ALA A 191 3.83 -4.42 3.99
CA ALA A 191 2.72 -5.34 4.28
C ALA A 191 3.03 -6.38 5.36
N LEU A 192 4.28 -6.47 5.85
CA LEU A 192 4.71 -7.49 6.83
C LEU A 192 4.44 -8.94 6.36
N VAL A 193 4.30 -9.14 5.05
CA VAL A 193 4.12 -10.45 4.43
C VAL A 193 5.49 -11.05 4.16
N ASP A 194 5.68 -12.32 4.51
CA ASP A 194 6.90 -13.08 4.23
C ASP A 194 7.12 -13.19 2.71
N GLU A 195 8.36 -12.99 2.26
CA GLU A 195 8.74 -12.99 0.83
C GLU A 195 8.31 -14.25 0.09
N ARG A 196 8.14 -15.36 0.82
CA ARG A 196 7.72 -16.66 0.27
C ARG A 196 6.28 -16.69 -0.24
N PHE A 197 5.43 -15.77 0.21
CA PHE A 197 4.03 -15.67 -0.24
C PHE A 197 3.85 -14.72 -1.43
N LEU A 198 4.92 -14.07 -1.88
CA LEU A 198 4.91 -13.17 -3.04
C LEU A 198 5.71 -13.86 -4.15
N TRP A 199 5.00 -14.73 -4.88
CA TRP A 199 5.48 -15.44 -6.07
C TRP A 199 5.56 -14.52 -7.29
#